data_AF-A0A2V7VUN1-F1
#
_entry.id   AF-A0A2V7VUN1-F1
#
_cell.length_a   1.000
_cell.length_b   1.000
_cell.length_c   1.000
_cell.angle_alpha   90.00
_cell.angle_beta   90.00
_cell.angle_gamma   90.00
#
_symmetry.space_group_name_H-M   'P 1'
#
loop_
_entity.id
_entity.type
_entity.pdbx_description
1 polymer ?
#
loop_
_entity_poly.entity_id
_entity_poly.type
_entity_poly.pdbx_seq_one_letter_code
_entity_poly.pdbx_strand_id
1 'polypeptide(L)'
;MKRDRALAYAAFAVVCIVWGTTYLGIRVAVRTIPPFLMTGFRFTIAGLILFALARLRGEEMPRIRKTLVEIAIVGLLLIGLGNFAVAWSEQWVPSGIAALLVATAPFWAAVLERLRRGGDRLDARRTFGMLIGFVGVAMLVTPV
;
A
#
# COMPACT_ATOMS: atom_id res chain seq x y z
N MET A 1 -26.17 3.69 7.20
CA MET A 1 -25.41 3.01 8.30
C MET A 1 -25.15 1.51 8.08
N LYS A 2 -26.15 0.60 8.01
CA LYS A 2 -25.89 -0.85 7.81
C LYS A 2 -25.30 -1.17 6.43
N ARG A 3 -25.79 -0.50 5.37
CA ARG A 3 -25.29 -0.63 3.99
C ARG A 3 -23.86 -0.12 3.84
N ASP A 4 -23.51 0.97 4.50
CA ASP A 4 -22.14 1.54 4.48
C ASP A 4 -21.15 0.61 5.19
N ARG A 5 -21.56 -0.04 6.28
CA ARG A 5 -20.75 -1.06 6.96
C ARG A 5 -20.53 -2.29 6.08
N ALA A 6 -21.58 -2.78 5.40
CA ALA A 6 -21.45 -3.89 4.46
C ALA A 6 -20.52 -3.57 3.29
N LEU A 7 -20.62 -2.35 2.73
CA LEU A 7 -19.70 -1.88 1.69
C LEU A 7 -18.26 -1.77 2.21
N ALA A 8 -18.05 -1.32 3.44
CA ALA A 8 -16.72 -1.26 4.06
C ALA A 8 -16.10 -2.66 4.23
N TYR A 9 -16.87 -3.64 4.70
CA TYR A 9 -16.39 -5.03 4.81
C TYR A 9 -16.13 -5.66 3.45
N ALA A 10 -16.98 -5.40 2.45
CA ALA A 10 -16.76 -5.86 1.09
C ALA A 10 -15.50 -5.26 0.47
N ALA A 11 -15.29 -3.94 0.63
CA ALA A 11 -14.07 -3.26 0.19
C ALA A 11 -12.83 -3.84 0.90
N PHE A 12 -12.92 -4.12 2.19
CA PHE A 12 -11.84 -4.76 2.95
C PHE A 12 -11.51 -6.15 2.39
N ALA A 13 -12.52 -6.99 2.15
CA ALA A 13 -12.32 -8.32 1.57
C ALA A 13 -11.67 -8.26 0.18
N VAL A 14 -12.11 -7.33 -0.68
CA VAL A 14 -11.52 -7.10 -2.00
C VAL A 14 -10.05 -6.70 -1.86
N VAL A 15 -9.74 -5.77 -0.94
CA VAL A 15 -8.36 -5.35 -0.70
C VAL A 15 -7.52 -6.53 -0.21
N CYS A 16 -8.01 -7.35 0.73
CA CYS A 16 -7.28 -8.53 1.20
C CYS A 16 -6.95 -9.50 0.06
N ILE A 17 -7.91 -9.79 -0.82
CA ILE A 17 -7.71 -10.72 -1.95
C ILE A 17 -6.76 -10.11 -2.98
N VAL A 18 -7.00 -8.87 -3.40
CA VAL A 18 -6.22 -8.19 -4.45
C VAL A 18 -4.79 -7.94 -3.98
N TRP A 19 -4.59 -7.48 -2.74
CA TRP A 19 -3.25 -7.22 -2.22
C TRP A 19 -2.52 -8.52 -1.89
N GLY A 20 -3.20 -9.52 -1.32
CA GLY A 20 -2.59 -10.83 -1.06
C GLY A 20 -2.07 -11.49 -2.33
N THR A 21 -2.88 -11.49 -3.39
CA THR A 21 -2.49 -12.02 -4.71
C THR A 21 -1.45 -11.14 -5.42
N THR A 22 -1.37 -9.84 -5.10
CA THR A 22 -0.40 -8.93 -5.72
C THR A 22 1.03 -9.30 -5.37
N TYR A 23 1.37 -9.61 -4.11
CA TYR A 23 2.73 -10.04 -3.73
C TYR A 23 3.12 -11.36 -4.40
N LEU A 24 2.17 -12.29 -4.54
CA LEU A 24 2.43 -13.51 -5.28
C LEU A 24 2.66 -13.23 -6.77
N GLY A 25 1.83 -12.35 -7.36
CA GLY A 25 1.91 -11.96 -8.77
C GLY A 25 3.20 -11.20 -9.10
N ILE A 26 3.67 -10.29 -8.23
CA ILE A 26 4.95 -9.60 -8.38
C ILE A 26 6.08 -10.61 -8.38
N ARG A 27 6.10 -11.55 -7.43
CA ARG A 27 7.15 -12.57 -7.37
C ARG A 27 7.22 -13.44 -8.62
N VAL A 28 6.08 -13.76 -9.22
CA VAL A 28 6.03 -14.51 -10.48
C VAL A 28 6.49 -13.65 -11.66
N ALA A 29 5.99 -12.41 -11.76
CA ALA A 29 6.30 -11.50 -12.86
C ALA A 29 7.76 -11.05 -12.87
N VAL A 30 8.37 -10.86 -11.70
CA VAL A 30 9.76 -10.43 -11.57
C VAL A 30 10.76 -11.51 -12.01
N ARG A 31 10.33 -12.77 -12.15
CA ARG A 31 11.16 -13.84 -12.76
C ARG A 31 11.36 -13.65 -14.26
N THR A 32 10.46 -12.94 -14.94
CA THR A 32 10.47 -12.77 -16.40
C THR A 32 10.64 -11.33 -16.84
N ILE A 33 10.23 -10.36 -16.01
CA ILE A 33 10.25 -8.92 -16.31
C ILE A 33 11.06 -8.21 -15.22
N PRO A 34 12.00 -7.32 -15.55
CA PRO A 34 12.70 -6.53 -14.55
C PRO A 34 11.70 -5.75 -13.67
N PRO A 35 11.88 -5.73 -12.34
CA PRO A 35 10.90 -5.17 -11.41
C PRO A 35 10.61 -3.69 -11.68
N PHE A 36 11.62 -2.94 -12.10
CA PHE A 36 11.48 -1.53 -12.48
C PHE A 36 10.48 -1.33 -13.63
N LEU A 37 10.59 -2.13 -14.68
CA LEU A 37 9.69 -2.10 -15.83
C LEU A 37 8.29 -2.54 -15.42
N MET A 38 8.17 -3.61 -14.64
CA MET A 38 6.88 -4.11 -14.17
C MET A 38 6.11 -3.05 -13.36
N THR A 39 6.75 -2.49 -12.32
CA THR A 39 6.09 -1.48 -11.47
C THR A 39 5.88 -0.17 -12.23
N GLY A 40 6.86 0.24 -13.04
CA GLY A 40 6.79 1.45 -13.87
C GLY A 40 5.61 1.42 -14.83
N PHE A 41 5.46 0.35 -15.62
CA PHE A 41 4.31 0.19 -16.53
C PHE A 41 2.99 0.13 -15.77
N ARG A 42 2.91 -0.69 -14.71
CA ARG A 42 1.69 -0.85 -13.92
C ARG A 42 1.17 0.49 -13.38
N PHE A 43 2.03 1.30 -12.78
CA PHE A 43 1.63 2.58 -12.19
C PHE A 43 1.48 3.69 -13.23
N THR A 44 2.21 3.65 -14.34
CA THR A 44 2.01 4.59 -15.45
C THR A 44 0.64 4.37 -16.10
N ILE A 45 0.28 3.12 -16.39
CA ILE A 45 -1.05 2.79 -16.95
C ILE A 45 -2.15 3.16 -15.97
N ALA A 46 -2.03 2.79 -14.68
CA ALA A 46 -3.01 3.16 -13.66
C ALA A 46 -3.15 4.69 -13.53
N GLY A 47 -2.03 5.42 -13.51
CA GLY A 47 -2.00 6.88 -13.46
C GLY A 47 -2.68 7.52 -14.67
N LEU A 48 -2.42 7.02 -15.89
CA LEU A 48 -3.07 7.50 -17.11
C LEU A 48 -4.57 7.25 -17.12
N ILE A 49 -5.02 6.07 -16.67
CA ILE A 49 -6.44 5.73 -16.56
C ILE A 49 -7.13 6.66 -15.56
N LEU A 50 -6.55 6.82 -14.37
CA LEU A 50 -7.11 7.71 -13.34
C LEU A 50 -7.12 9.17 -13.81
N PHE A 51 -6.07 9.61 -14.50
CA PHE A 51 -6.00 10.95 -15.08
C PHE A 51 -7.08 11.16 -16.15
N ALA A 52 -7.25 10.20 -17.06
CA ALA A 52 -8.31 10.25 -18.07
C ALA A 52 -9.70 10.29 -17.43
N LEU A 53 -9.96 9.46 -16.42
CA LEU A 53 -11.21 9.46 -15.68
C LEU A 53 -11.46 10.79 -14.96
N ALA A 54 -10.44 11.38 -14.34
CA ALA A 54 -10.55 12.68 -13.69
C ALA A 54 -10.93 13.77 -14.70
N ARG A 55 -10.30 13.76 -15.89
CA ARG A 55 -10.64 14.69 -16.98
C ARG A 55 -12.05 14.48 -17.52
N LEU A 56 -12.49 13.23 -17.69
CA LEU A 56 -13.83 12.89 -18.14
C LEU A 56 -14.92 13.29 -17.13
N ARG A 57 -14.59 13.29 -15.83
CA ARG A 57 -15.49 13.75 -14.76
C ARG A 57 -15.49 15.27 -14.58
N GLY A 58 -14.66 15.99 -15.30
CA GLY A 58 -14.54 17.44 -15.17
C GLY A 58 -13.89 17.90 -13.86
N GLU A 59 -13.11 17.04 -13.21
CA GLU A 59 -12.42 17.37 -11.96
C GLU A 59 -11.44 18.53 -12.17
N GLU A 60 -11.44 19.48 -11.25
CA GLU A 60 -10.55 20.63 -11.32
C GLU A 60 -9.10 20.19 -11.08
N MET A 61 -8.23 20.52 -12.03
CA MET A 61 -6.82 20.16 -11.88
C MET A 61 -6.14 21.08 -10.86
N PRO A 62 -5.20 20.57 -10.04
CA PRO A 62 -4.53 21.39 -9.04
C PRO A 62 -3.83 22.57 -9.72
N ARG A 63 -4.37 23.78 -9.53
CA ARG A 63 -3.80 25.01 -10.14
C ARG A 63 -2.57 25.52 -9.39
N ILE A 64 -2.37 25.04 -8.16
CA ILE A 64 -1.31 25.50 -7.26
C ILE A 64 -0.08 24.61 -7.47
N ARG A 65 1.05 25.21 -7.88
CA ARG A 65 2.33 24.49 -8.07
C ARG A 65 2.77 23.72 -6.82
N LYS A 66 2.51 24.27 -5.62
CA LYS A 66 2.81 23.60 -4.35
C LYS A 66 2.08 22.26 -4.23
N THR A 67 0.78 22.22 -4.54
CA THR A 67 -0.03 20.99 -4.51
C THR A 67 0.45 19.98 -5.54
N LEU A 68 0.87 20.43 -6.74
CA LEU A 68 1.46 19.55 -7.74
C LEU A 68 2.77 18.91 -7.26
N VAL A 69 3.62 19.69 -6.59
CA VAL A 69 4.88 19.18 -6.02
C VAL A 69 4.60 18.20 -4.89
N GLU A 70 3.66 18.48 -3.99
CA GLU A 70 3.26 17.57 -2.91
C GLU A 70 2.72 16.24 -3.46
N ILE A 71 1.85 16.28 -4.48
CA ILE A 71 1.34 15.07 -5.15
C ILE A 71 2.48 14.30 -5.82
N ALA A 72 3.40 14.99 -6.50
CA ALA A 72 4.54 14.35 -7.13
C ALA A 72 5.48 13.68 -6.12
N ILE A 73 5.73 14.33 -4.98
CA ILE A 73 6.53 13.79 -3.87
C ILE A 73 5.87 12.54 -3.31
N VAL A 74 4.57 12.60 -3.00
CA VAL A 74 3.82 11.43 -2.48
C VAL A 74 3.79 10.31 -3.51
N GLY A 75 3.50 10.60 -4.78
CA GLY A 75 3.54 9.61 -5.85
C GLY A 75 4.91 8.95 -6.00
N LEU A 76 5.98 9.74 -5.97
CA LEU A 76 7.34 9.23 -6.11
C LEU A 76 7.78 8.40 -4.89
N LEU A 77 7.47 8.84 -3.66
CA LEU A 77 7.88 8.13 -2.44
C LEU A 77 7.02 6.89 -2.16
N LEU A 78 5.69 7.01 -2.22
CA LEU A 78 4.79 5.91 -1.87
C LEU A 78 4.66 4.89 -3.01
N ILE A 79 4.40 5.39 -4.22
CA ILE A 79 4.09 4.54 -5.37
C ILE A 79 5.37 4.18 -6.12
N GLY A 80 6.25 5.14 -6.37
CA GLY A 80 7.54 4.90 -7.00
C GLY A 80 8.45 4.06 -6.12
N LEU A 81 9.05 4.69 -5.11
CA LEU A 81 10.07 4.09 -4.27
C LEU A 81 9.51 2.94 -3.42
N GLY A 82 8.35 3.12 -2.78
CA GLY A 82 7.76 2.13 -1.88
C GLY A 82 7.40 0.83 -2.59
N ASN A 83 6.61 0.88 -3.67
CA ASN A 83 6.25 -0.34 -4.40
C ASN A 83 7.43 -0.92 -5.19
N PHE A 84 8.34 -0.08 -5.69
CA PHE A 84 9.57 -0.56 -6.32
C PHE A 84 10.42 -1.34 -5.32
N ALA A 85 10.64 -0.82 -4.10
CA ALA A 85 11.42 -1.50 -3.07
C ALA A 85 10.83 -2.87 -2.73
N VAL A 86 9.50 -2.99 -2.68
CA VAL A 86 8.81 -4.28 -2.51
C VAL A 86 9.12 -5.20 -3.69
N ALA A 87 8.87 -4.78 -4.93
CA ALA A 87 9.13 -5.61 -6.12
C ALA A 87 10.60 -6.00 -6.26
N TRP A 88 11.50 -5.10 -5.87
CA TRP A 88 12.94 -5.37 -5.84
C TRP A 88 13.28 -6.41 -4.77
N SER A 89 12.71 -6.29 -3.57
CA SER A 89 12.93 -7.24 -2.47
C SER A 89 12.42 -8.64 -2.79
N GLU A 90 11.33 -8.76 -3.54
CA GLU A 90 10.75 -10.06 -3.92
C GLU A 90 11.62 -10.90 -4.86
N GLN A 91 12.66 -10.32 -5.46
CA GLN A 91 13.71 -11.07 -6.17
C GLN A 91 14.48 -11.99 -5.22
N TRP A 92 14.68 -11.54 -3.98
CA TRP A 92 15.54 -12.19 -2.99
C TRP A 92 14.73 -12.81 -1.85
N VAL A 93 13.55 -12.27 -1.58
CA VAL A 93 12.72 -12.59 -0.41
C VAL A 93 11.43 -13.29 -0.84
N PRO A 94 10.99 -14.33 -0.12
CA PRO A 94 9.67 -14.92 -0.32
C PRO A 94 8.53 -13.91 -0.18
N SER A 95 7.51 -14.02 -1.05
CA SER A 95 6.32 -13.15 -1.03
C SER A 95 5.60 -13.16 0.32
N GLY A 96 5.65 -14.27 1.08
CA GLY A 96 5.13 -14.33 2.45
C GLY A 96 5.89 -13.43 3.42
N ILE A 97 7.24 -13.43 3.37
CA ILE A 97 8.07 -12.56 4.20
C ILE A 97 7.89 -11.09 3.76
N ALA A 98 7.80 -10.82 2.45
CA ALA A 98 7.52 -9.49 1.94
C ALA A 98 6.17 -8.96 2.45
N ALA A 99 5.11 -9.78 2.41
CA ALA A 99 3.79 -9.43 2.96
C ALA A 99 3.85 -9.18 4.48
N LEU A 100 4.61 -9.99 5.23
CA LEU A 100 4.81 -9.78 6.67
C LEU A 100 5.50 -8.45 6.97
N LEU A 101 6.55 -8.11 6.22
CA LEU A 101 7.24 -6.83 6.36
C LEU A 101 6.30 -5.66 6.05
N VAL A 102 5.49 -5.74 4.99
CA VAL A 102 4.54 -4.67 4.69
C VAL A 102 3.41 -4.59 5.73
N ALA A 103 3.02 -5.71 6.34
CA ALA A 103 2.08 -5.71 7.46
C ALA A 103 2.62 -4.98 8.71
N THR A 104 3.92 -4.69 8.78
CA THR A 104 4.49 -3.82 9.82
C THR A 104 4.36 -2.32 9.54
N ALA A 105 3.94 -1.91 8.33
CA ALA A 105 3.74 -0.50 7.98
C ALA A 105 2.90 0.31 8.99
N PRO A 106 1.76 -0.20 9.54
CA PRO A 106 1.01 0.53 10.56
C PRO A 106 1.80 0.78 11.86
N PHE A 107 2.75 -0.09 12.21
CA PHE A 107 3.63 0.14 13.37
C PHE A 107 4.58 1.31 13.12
N TRP A 108 5.18 1.37 11.93
CA TRP A 108 6.01 2.52 11.54
C TRP A 108 5.21 3.81 11.50
N ALA A 109 3.99 3.79 10.95
CA ALA A 109 3.09 4.93 10.96
C ALA A 109 2.77 5.40 12.39
N ALA A 110 2.44 4.47 13.30
CA ALA A 110 2.19 4.74 14.71
C ALA A 110 3.40 5.38 15.42
N VAL A 111 4.61 4.85 15.19
CA VAL A 111 5.84 5.40 15.77
C VAL A 111 6.12 6.81 15.26
N LEU A 112 5.98 7.04 13.96
CA LEU A 112 6.17 8.35 13.34
C LEU A 112 5.15 9.37 13.85
N GLU A 113 3.90 8.95 14.02
CA GLU A 113 2.84 9.80 14.58
C GLU A 113 3.13 10.18 16.04
N ARG A 114 3.62 9.23 16.86
CA ARG A 114 4.07 9.52 18.23
C ARG A 114 5.28 10.45 18.29
N LEU A 115 6.20 10.36 17.32
CA LEU A 115 7.40 11.18 17.26
C LEU A 115 7.11 12.62 16.79
N ARG A 116 6.00 12.82 16.07
CA ARG A 116 5.56 14.13 15.60
C ARG A 116 5.08 14.99 16.77
N ARG A 117 5.59 16.22 16.89
CA ARG A 117 5.10 17.19 17.89
C ARG A 117 3.62 17.47 17.66
N GLY A 118 2.77 17.10 18.64
CA GLY A 118 1.31 17.23 18.56
C GLY A 118 0.57 16.01 17.99
N GLY A 119 1.25 14.87 17.80
CA GLY A 119 0.60 13.62 17.41
C GLY A 119 -0.26 13.02 18.51
N ASP A 120 -1.36 12.36 18.12
CA ASP A 120 -2.27 11.68 19.04
C ASP A 120 -1.52 10.59 19.83
N ARG A 121 -1.81 10.48 21.13
CA ARG A 121 -1.31 9.35 21.92
C ARG A 121 -1.94 8.07 21.38
N LEU A 122 -1.10 7.10 21.03
CA LEU A 122 -1.54 5.75 20.65
C LEU A 122 -2.44 5.19 21.73
N ASP A 123 -3.74 5.09 21.42
CA ASP A 123 -4.73 4.46 22.27
C ASP A 123 -4.37 2.97 22.44
N ALA A 124 -4.45 2.46 23.67
CA ALA A 124 -4.09 1.07 24.00
C ALA A 124 -4.87 0.07 23.12
N ARG A 125 -6.10 0.42 22.72
CA ARG A 125 -6.91 -0.35 21.75
C ARG A 125 -6.27 -0.45 20.37
N ARG A 126 -5.67 0.63 19.86
CA ARG A 126 -5.01 0.64 18.53
C ARG A 126 -3.76 -0.23 18.57
N THR A 127 -2.96 -0.13 19.62
CA THR A 127 -1.76 -0.98 19.81
C THR A 127 -2.14 -2.46 19.90
N PHE A 128 -3.19 -2.80 20.64
CA PHE A 128 -3.66 -4.18 20.77
C PHE A 128 -4.17 -4.74 19.43
N GLY A 129 -4.94 -3.95 18.67
CA GLY A 129 -5.39 -4.33 17.33
C GLY A 129 -4.23 -4.56 16.35
N MET A 130 -3.20 -3.70 16.38
CA MET A 130 -2.00 -3.87 15.56
C MET A 130 -1.24 -5.16 15.93
N LEU A 131 -1.06 -5.44 17.23
CA LEU A 131 -0.40 -6.67 17.69
C LEU A 131 -1.15 -7.93 17.27
N ILE A 132 -2.47 -7.95 17.43
CA ILE A 132 -3.30 -9.08 16.97
C ILE A 132 -3.16 -9.27 15.46
N GLY A 133 -3.24 -8.18 14.68
CA GLY A 133 -3.08 -8.23 13.23
C GLY A 133 -1.71 -8.77 12.82
N PHE A 134 -0.64 -8.32 13.50
CA PHE A 134 0.72 -8.78 13.24
C PHE A 134 0.90 -10.27 13.56
N VAL A 135 0.41 -10.73 14.71
CA VAL A 135 0.45 -12.15 15.09
C VAL A 135 -0.32 -12.98 14.07
N GLY A 136 -1.50 -12.51 13.62
CA GLY A 136 -2.27 -13.18 12.58
C GLY A 136 -1.50 -13.34 11.26
N VAL A 137 -0.81 -12.29 10.81
CA VAL A 137 0.03 -12.38 9.59
C VAL A 137 1.25 -13.26 9.80
N ALA A 138 1.90 -13.21 10.98
CA ALA A 138 3.03 -14.07 11.30
C ALA A 138 2.65 -15.56 11.31
N MET A 139 1.47 -15.90 11.82
CA MET A 139 0.94 -17.27 11.78
C MET A 139 0.60 -17.73 10.36
N LEU A 140 0.14 -16.83 9.48
CA LEU A 140 -0.14 -17.15 8.08
C LEU A 140 1.14 -17.38 7.24
N VAL A 141 2.24 -16.74 7.62
CA VAL A 141 3.51 -16.78 6.88
C VAL A 141 4.45 -17.88 7.36
N THR A 142 4.30 -18.33 8.61
CA THR A 142 5.03 -19.49 9.10
C THR A 142 4.50 -20.75 8.39
N PRO A 143 5.35 -21.47 7.64
CA PRO A 143 4.93 -22.74 7.06
C PRO A 143 4.71 -23.70 8.22
N VAL A 144 3.48 -24.19 8.37
CA VAL A 144 3.15 -25.31 9.26
C VAL A 144 3.54 -26.60 8.59
#